data_AF-A0A956YWY8-F1
#
_entry.id   AF-A0A956YWY8-F1
#
_cell.length_a   1.000
_cell.length_b   1.000
_cell.length_c   1.000
_cell.angle_alpha   90.00
_cell.angle_beta   90.00
_cell.angle_gamma   90.00
#
_symmetry.space_group_name_H-M   'P 1'
#
loop_
_entity.id
_entity.type
_entity.pdbx_description
1 polymer ?
#
loop_
_entity_poly.entity_id
_entity_poly.type
_entity_poly.pdbx_seq_one_letter_code
_entity_poly.pdbx_strand_id
1 'polypeptide(L)'
;RTFGAVMSTGTNCGQVRGPVQLTFGRSVDPIVSSEHAITRMAVTTEAEAEKQLGDNRTMGRKFTVPYALYRTHGFVSAPLAEQTGFSGDDLELFFKSLEQMFEHDRSAARGQMSARGLIIFKHDERLGNARAHTLFDRVTVERTDADKPARAFSDYRVLFDAQPISESVSTGGSKSLENGVTLMCRL
;
A
#
# COMPACT_ATOMS: atom_id res chain seq x y z
N ARG A 1 -7.93 12.82 -12.77
CA ARG A 1 -8.13 13.88 -11.76
C ARG A 1 -7.35 13.61 -10.47
N THR A 2 -7.45 12.42 -9.87
CA THR A 2 -6.87 12.06 -8.56
C THR A 2 -5.36 12.26 -8.42
N PHE A 3 -4.55 11.78 -9.38
CA PHE A 3 -3.08 11.81 -9.28
C PHE A 3 -2.41 12.88 -10.17
N GLY A 4 -3.19 13.55 -11.01
CA GLY A 4 -2.66 14.46 -12.03
C GLY A 4 -2.23 13.76 -13.31
N ALA A 5 -1.73 14.56 -14.26
CA ALA A 5 -1.24 14.10 -15.56
C ALA A 5 -0.33 15.15 -16.20
N VAL A 6 0.60 14.72 -17.05
CA VAL A 6 1.41 15.59 -17.90
C VAL A 6 0.98 15.36 -19.34
N MET A 7 0.60 16.42 -20.05
CA MET A 7 -0.01 16.35 -21.39
C MET A 7 0.74 17.27 -22.37
N SER A 8 2.06 17.13 -22.42
CA SER A 8 2.94 17.99 -23.22
C SER A 8 3.29 17.43 -24.61
N THR A 9 2.68 16.33 -25.03
CA THR A 9 3.02 15.66 -26.30
C THR A 9 2.27 16.26 -27.48
N GLY A 10 2.98 16.68 -28.52
CA GLY A 10 2.40 17.31 -29.71
C GLY A 10 1.91 18.72 -29.39
N THR A 11 0.60 18.90 -29.29
CA THR A 11 0.01 20.16 -28.81
C THR A 11 0.07 20.19 -27.29
N ASN A 12 0.80 21.15 -26.73
CA ASN A 12 0.99 21.24 -25.29
C ASN A 12 -0.33 21.62 -24.57
N CYS A 13 -0.89 20.66 -23.83
CA CYS A 13 -2.08 20.83 -23.00
C CYS A 13 -1.75 21.05 -21.50
N GLY A 14 -0.47 21.26 -21.18
CA GLY A 14 0.01 21.59 -19.84
C GLY A 14 0.15 20.38 -18.92
N GLN A 15 0.08 20.65 -17.62
CA GLN A 15 0.24 19.67 -16.56
C GLN A 15 -0.77 19.93 -15.43
N VAL A 16 -1.28 18.86 -14.85
CA VAL A 16 -2.20 18.88 -13.72
C VAL A 16 -1.56 18.16 -12.56
N ARG A 17 -1.52 18.79 -11.38
CA ARG A 17 -1.16 18.12 -10.13
C ARG A 17 -2.43 17.62 -9.48
N GLY A 18 -2.50 16.32 -9.21
CA GLY A 18 -3.64 15.73 -8.53
C GLY A 18 -3.62 15.99 -7.01
N PRO A 19 -4.79 15.95 -6.35
CA PRO A 19 -4.88 16.13 -4.91
C PRO A 19 -4.25 15.00 -4.10
N VAL A 20 -4.19 13.78 -4.65
CA VAL A 20 -3.69 12.61 -3.93
C VAL A 20 -2.22 12.37 -4.27
N GLN A 21 -1.40 12.34 -3.24
CA GLN A 21 0.04 12.08 -3.32
C GLN A 21 0.38 10.91 -2.40
N LEU A 22 0.99 9.87 -2.96
CA LEU A 22 1.42 8.69 -2.22
C LEU A 22 2.94 8.62 -2.19
N THR A 23 3.47 8.19 -1.05
CA THR A 23 4.91 7.96 -0.86
C THR A 23 5.27 6.51 -1.15
N PHE A 24 6.57 6.20 -1.14
CA PHE A 24 7.00 4.81 -1.28
C PHE A 24 6.60 4.00 -0.06
N GLY A 25 5.97 2.85 -0.30
CA GLY A 25 5.72 1.86 0.74
C GLY A 25 7.03 1.30 1.25
N ARG A 26 7.24 1.35 2.57
CA ARG A 26 8.41 0.77 3.24
C ARG A 26 7.95 -0.37 4.13
N SER A 27 8.72 -1.46 4.16
CA SER A 27 8.46 -2.54 5.10
C SER A 27 8.71 -2.06 6.53
N VAL A 28 7.89 -2.51 7.47
CA VAL A 28 8.05 -2.19 8.90
C VAL A 28 9.34 -2.81 9.45
N ASP A 29 9.61 -4.06 9.06
CA ASP A 29 10.86 -4.75 9.37
C ASP A 29 11.71 -4.96 8.10
N PRO A 30 13.01 -5.24 8.25
CA PRO A 30 13.84 -5.73 7.15
C PRO A 30 13.25 -7.00 6.52
N ILE A 31 13.24 -7.05 5.19
CA ILE A 31 12.75 -8.19 4.43
C ILE A 31 13.92 -9.00 3.87
N VAL A 32 13.77 -10.32 3.85
CA VAL A 32 14.70 -11.23 3.17
C VAL A 32 13.94 -11.92 2.04
N SER A 33 14.47 -11.81 0.82
CA SER A 33 13.95 -12.52 -0.34
C SER A 33 14.46 -13.97 -0.35
N SER A 34 13.56 -14.90 -0.66
CA SER A 34 13.87 -16.31 -0.90
C SER A 34 13.83 -16.60 -2.38
N GLU A 35 14.89 -17.22 -2.90
CA GLU A 35 14.99 -17.67 -4.28
C GLU A 35 14.52 -19.12 -4.40
N HIS A 36 13.59 -19.38 -5.31
CA HIS A 36 13.07 -20.70 -5.62
C HIS A 36 13.43 -21.06 -7.07
N ALA A 37 14.15 -22.16 -7.25
CA ALA A 37 14.41 -22.74 -8.57
C ALA A 37 13.15 -23.46 -9.06
N ILE A 38 12.74 -23.17 -10.30
CA ILE A 38 11.57 -23.78 -10.95
C ILE A 38 11.94 -24.29 -12.34
N THR A 39 11.21 -25.27 -12.86
CA THR A 39 11.46 -25.83 -14.21
C THR A 39 10.31 -25.54 -15.16
N ARG A 40 10.60 -25.22 -16.42
CA ARG A 40 9.60 -25.13 -17.50
C ARG A 40 9.66 -26.39 -18.36
N MET A 41 8.53 -27.09 -18.49
CA MET A 41 8.41 -28.32 -19.31
C MET A 41 8.27 -28.04 -20.80
N ALA A 42 7.55 -26.97 -21.18
CA ALA A 42 7.36 -26.62 -22.57
C ALA A 42 8.60 -25.88 -23.12
N VAL A 43 9.04 -26.31 -24.29
CA VAL A 43 10.12 -25.69 -25.07
C VAL A 43 9.56 -24.61 -25.98
N THR A 44 10.28 -23.50 -26.11
CA THR A 44 9.86 -22.34 -26.91
C THR A 44 10.48 -22.29 -28.29
N THR A 45 11.52 -23.09 -28.54
CA THR A 45 12.20 -23.18 -29.84
C THR A 45 12.55 -24.63 -30.18
N GLU A 46 12.67 -24.95 -31.46
CA GLU A 46 13.13 -26.29 -31.91
C GLU A 46 14.53 -26.63 -31.38
N ALA A 47 15.41 -25.63 -31.31
CA ALA A 47 16.74 -25.78 -30.71
C ALA A 47 16.70 -26.08 -29.20
N GLU A 48 15.70 -25.59 -28.46
CA GLU A 48 15.46 -26.02 -27.07
C GLU A 48 14.91 -27.44 -27.03
N ALA A 49 14.00 -27.82 -27.95
CA ALA A 49 13.46 -29.18 -28.02
C ALA A 49 14.56 -30.23 -28.19
N GLU A 50 15.51 -29.99 -29.10
CA GLU A 50 16.65 -30.88 -29.34
C GLU A 50 17.62 -30.93 -28.13
N LYS A 51 17.86 -29.80 -27.46
CA LYS A 51 18.74 -29.72 -26.28
C LYS A 51 18.11 -30.28 -25.00
N GLN A 52 16.79 -30.35 -24.94
CA GLN A 52 16.03 -30.88 -23.81
C GLN A 52 15.66 -32.36 -23.97
N LEU A 53 16.24 -33.07 -24.95
CA LEU A 53 16.16 -34.53 -25.02
C LEU A 53 16.82 -35.16 -23.77
N GLY A 54 16.00 -35.68 -22.84
CA GLY A 54 16.43 -36.24 -21.55
C GLY A 54 15.85 -35.47 -20.34
N ASP A 55 16.58 -35.41 -19.23
CA ASP A 55 16.13 -34.73 -17.99
C ASP A 55 16.59 -33.24 -17.90
N ASN A 56 17.07 -32.69 -19.01
CA ASN A 56 17.69 -31.37 -19.07
C ASN A 56 16.62 -30.30 -19.35
N ARG A 57 16.04 -29.69 -18.29
CA ARG A 57 14.93 -28.72 -18.41
C ARG A 57 15.40 -27.28 -18.25
N THR A 58 14.72 -26.32 -18.89
CA THR A 58 14.97 -24.89 -18.65
C THR A 58 14.63 -24.54 -17.19
N MET A 59 15.63 -24.01 -16.48
CA MET A 59 15.51 -23.55 -15.11
C MET A 59 15.13 -22.06 -15.08
N GLY A 60 14.06 -21.75 -14.37
CA GLY A 60 13.67 -20.40 -13.98
C GLY A 60 13.94 -20.14 -12.49
N ARG A 61 13.86 -18.87 -12.10
CA ARG A 61 14.01 -18.42 -10.71
C ARG A 61 12.81 -17.58 -10.32
N LYS A 62 12.30 -17.83 -9.11
CA LYS A 62 11.21 -17.05 -8.53
C LYS A 62 11.63 -16.52 -7.17
N PHE A 63 11.61 -15.21 -7.03
CA PHE A 63 11.88 -14.54 -5.76
C PHE A 63 10.57 -14.32 -5.02
N THR A 64 10.55 -14.64 -3.73
CA THR A 64 9.39 -14.43 -2.86
C THR A 64 9.83 -13.81 -1.56
N VAL A 65 8.91 -13.12 -0.89
CA VAL A 65 9.09 -12.67 0.48
C VAL A 65 8.18 -13.53 1.35
N PRO A 66 8.70 -14.27 2.37
CA PRO A 66 7.88 -15.16 3.19
C PRO A 66 6.72 -14.42 3.88
N TYR A 67 7.02 -13.24 4.44
CA TYR A 67 6.04 -12.30 4.96
C TYR A 67 6.66 -10.92 5.07
N ALA A 68 5.85 -9.88 4.85
CA ALA A 68 6.21 -8.50 5.13
C ALA A 68 4.95 -7.65 5.33
N LEU A 69 5.02 -6.73 6.27
CA LEU A 69 4.03 -5.67 6.43
C LEU A 69 4.61 -4.37 5.88
N TYR A 70 3.96 -3.81 4.87
CA TYR A 70 4.36 -2.54 4.27
C TYR A 70 3.46 -1.41 4.76
N ARG A 71 4.07 -0.26 5.04
CA ARG A 71 3.38 0.98 5.37
C ARG A 71 3.67 2.02 4.31
N THR A 72 2.61 2.66 3.82
CA THR A 72 2.65 3.77 2.87
C THR A 72 1.98 4.98 3.50
N HIS A 73 2.56 6.16 3.31
CA HIS A 73 1.90 7.42 3.68
C HIS A 73 1.27 8.08 2.47
N GLY A 74 0.08 8.65 2.66
CA GLY A 74 -0.67 9.36 1.64
C GLY A 74 -1.13 10.73 2.13
N PHE A 75 -1.28 11.65 1.19
CA PHE A 75 -1.71 13.03 1.44
C PHE A 75 -2.80 13.39 0.44
N VAL A 76 -3.86 14.04 0.93
CA VAL A 76 -4.95 14.56 0.09
C VAL A 76 -5.05 16.06 0.31
N SER A 77 -4.74 16.84 -0.73
CA SER A 77 -4.74 18.31 -0.67
C SER A 77 -6.08 18.87 -1.14
N ALA A 78 -6.82 19.52 -0.24
CA ALA A 78 -8.08 20.19 -0.57
C ALA A 78 -7.91 21.31 -1.63
N PRO A 79 -6.89 22.18 -1.58
CA PRO A 79 -6.66 23.17 -2.64
C PRO A 79 -6.47 22.56 -4.05
N LEU A 80 -5.76 21.43 -4.15
CA LEU A 80 -5.60 20.74 -5.44
C LEU A 80 -6.88 20.01 -5.86
N ALA A 81 -7.68 19.56 -4.90
CA ALA A 81 -8.96 18.91 -5.18
C ALA A 81 -9.94 19.91 -5.82
N GLU A 82 -10.03 21.12 -5.27
CA GLU A 82 -10.82 22.23 -5.83
C GLU A 82 -10.40 22.58 -7.27
N GLN A 83 -9.09 22.64 -7.54
CA GLN A 83 -8.58 22.92 -8.89
C GLN A 83 -8.89 21.82 -9.91
N THR A 84 -9.01 20.58 -9.46
CA THR A 84 -9.18 19.41 -10.34
C THR A 84 -10.61 18.88 -10.39
N GLY A 85 -11.53 19.47 -9.60
CA GLY A 85 -12.90 18.99 -9.44
C GLY A 85 -12.98 17.61 -8.76
N PHE A 86 -11.98 17.26 -7.94
CA PHE A 86 -11.98 16.00 -7.17
C PHE A 86 -12.97 16.12 -6.01
N SER A 87 -14.00 15.27 -6.03
CA SER A 87 -15.14 15.35 -5.11
C SER A 87 -15.02 14.43 -3.90
N GLY A 88 -15.98 14.53 -2.98
CA GLY A 88 -16.12 13.56 -1.88
C GLY A 88 -16.39 12.14 -2.38
N ASP A 89 -17.15 11.98 -3.47
CA ASP A 89 -17.41 10.68 -4.09
C ASP A 89 -16.14 10.09 -4.70
N ASP A 90 -15.29 10.93 -5.32
CA ASP A 90 -13.98 10.50 -5.82
C ASP A 90 -13.07 10.03 -4.67
N LEU A 91 -13.12 10.70 -3.51
CA LEU A 91 -12.37 10.32 -2.32
C LEU A 91 -12.84 9.00 -1.72
N GLU A 92 -14.16 8.80 -1.65
CA GLU A 92 -14.75 7.55 -1.18
C GLU A 92 -14.38 6.38 -2.10
N LEU A 93 -14.47 6.59 -3.42
CA LEU A 93 -14.02 5.62 -4.41
C LEU A 93 -12.52 5.32 -4.27
N PHE A 94 -11.71 6.33 -4.00
CA PHE A 94 -10.28 6.15 -3.74
C PHE A 94 -10.03 5.28 -2.50
N PHE A 95 -10.72 5.52 -1.38
CA PHE A 95 -10.59 4.68 -0.18
C PHE A 95 -11.01 3.23 -0.44
N LYS A 96 -12.15 3.01 -1.10
CA LYS A 96 -12.58 1.67 -1.51
C LYS A 96 -11.55 0.99 -2.41
N SER A 97 -10.94 1.74 -3.33
CA SER A 97 -9.89 1.22 -4.21
C SER A 97 -8.64 0.79 -3.43
N LEU A 98 -8.26 1.49 -2.36
CA LEU A 98 -7.17 1.09 -1.47
C LEU A 98 -7.51 -0.17 -0.66
N GLU A 99 -8.74 -0.26 -0.16
CA GLU A 99 -9.22 -1.43 0.59
C GLU A 99 -9.21 -2.70 -0.28
N GLN A 100 -9.61 -2.56 -1.55
CA GLN A 100 -9.74 -3.67 -2.50
C GLN A 100 -8.54 -3.82 -3.44
N MET A 101 -7.47 -3.05 -3.22
CA MET A 101 -6.36 -2.87 -4.19
C MET A 101 -5.73 -4.17 -4.68
N PHE A 102 -5.70 -5.20 -3.83
CA PHE A 102 -5.07 -6.49 -4.15
C PHE A 102 -6.07 -7.61 -4.45
N GLU A 103 -7.36 -7.40 -4.25
CA GLU A 103 -8.38 -8.45 -4.45
C GLU A 103 -8.58 -8.77 -5.94
N HIS A 104 -8.32 -7.80 -6.81
CA HIS A 104 -8.42 -7.95 -8.27
C HIS A 104 -7.06 -8.05 -8.98
N ASP A 105 -5.94 -8.06 -8.24
CA ASP A 105 -4.57 -8.12 -8.78
C ASP A 105 -3.82 -9.35 -8.25
N ARG A 106 -4.39 -10.54 -8.52
CA ARG A 106 -3.78 -11.82 -8.16
C ARG A 106 -2.89 -12.31 -9.30
N SER A 107 -1.68 -12.74 -8.97
CA SER A 107 -0.77 -13.35 -9.94
C SER A 107 0.20 -14.31 -9.27
N ALA A 108 0.81 -15.18 -10.08
CA ALA A 108 1.84 -16.09 -9.60
C ALA A 108 3.01 -15.34 -8.92
N ALA A 109 3.36 -14.14 -9.36
CA ALA A 109 4.45 -13.35 -8.79
C ALA A 109 4.08 -12.67 -7.47
N ARG A 110 2.82 -12.22 -7.32
CA ARG A 110 2.35 -11.46 -6.14
C ARG A 110 1.96 -12.35 -4.96
N GLY A 111 1.49 -13.57 -5.21
CA GLY A 111 0.99 -14.44 -4.16
C GLY A 111 -0.24 -13.84 -3.46
N GLN A 112 -0.25 -13.84 -2.13
CA GLN A 112 -1.35 -13.31 -1.31
C GLN A 112 -0.98 -11.94 -0.72
N MET A 113 -1.30 -10.87 -1.45
CA MET A 113 -1.27 -9.50 -0.94
C MET A 113 -2.67 -9.11 -0.46
N SER A 114 -2.76 -8.38 0.65
CA SER A 114 -4.03 -7.90 1.20
C SER A 114 -3.81 -6.58 1.93
N ALA A 115 -4.77 -5.66 1.83
CA ALA A 115 -4.80 -4.46 2.65
C ALA A 115 -5.11 -4.85 4.10
N ARG A 116 -4.29 -4.40 5.05
CA ARG A 116 -4.42 -4.78 6.48
C ARG A 116 -4.95 -3.67 7.37
N GLY A 117 -4.89 -2.42 6.92
CA GLY A 117 -5.35 -1.27 7.67
C GLY A 117 -5.39 -0.05 6.80
N LEU A 118 -6.42 0.78 6.97
CA LEU A 118 -6.54 2.09 6.34
C LEU A 118 -6.87 3.10 7.44
N ILE A 119 -5.84 3.83 7.87
CA ILE A 119 -5.91 4.82 8.94
C ILE A 119 -5.87 6.20 8.30
N ILE A 120 -6.88 7.01 8.59
CA ILE A 120 -7.10 8.31 7.96
C ILE A 120 -7.11 9.38 9.05
N PHE A 121 -6.38 10.46 8.81
CA PHE A 121 -6.46 11.68 9.59
C PHE A 121 -7.18 12.74 8.76
N LYS A 122 -8.41 13.05 9.13
CA LYS A 122 -9.19 14.13 8.52
C LYS A 122 -8.96 15.41 9.30
N HIS A 123 -8.63 16.49 8.60
CA HIS A 123 -8.52 17.82 9.18
C HIS A 123 -9.83 18.60 8.95
N ASP A 124 -10.21 19.44 9.91
CA ASP A 124 -11.37 20.32 9.79
C ASP A 124 -11.08 21.52 8.87
N GLU A 125 -9.83 22.01 8.90
CA GLU A 125 -9.38 23.15 8.11
C GLU A 125 -8.83 22.74 6.75
N ARG A 126 -9.13 23.56 5.72
CA ARG A 126 -8.73 23.33 4.32
C ARG A 126 -7.22 23.17 4.13
N LEU A 127 -6.42 23.86 4.94
CA LEU A 127 -4.96 23.82 4.87
C LEU A 127 -4.32 22.85 5.88
N GLY A 128 -5.14 22.17 6.68
CA GLY A 128 -4.73 21.26 7.73
C GLY A 128 -4.59 21.93 9.10
N ASN A 129 -4.92 21.17 10.15
CA ASN A 129 -4.82 21.61 11.53
C ASN A 129 -3.58 21.10 12.29
N ALA A 130 -2.90 20.07 11.78
CA ALA A 130 -1.75 19.45 12.43
C ALA A 130 -0.70 19.04 11.39
N ARG A 131 0.55 18.87 11.83
CA ARG A 131 1.64 18.45 10.97
C ARG A 131 1.51 16.98 10.62
N ALA A 132 1.74 16.62 9.37
CA ALA A 132 1.54 15.24 8.93
C ALA A 132 2.46 14.23 9.64
N HIS A 133 3.74 14.56 9.83
CA HIS A 133 4.67 13.68 10.53
C HIS A 133 4.21 13.39 11.97
N THR A 134 3.75 14.41 12.71
CA THR A 134 3.26 14.20 14.08
C THR A 134 2.02 13.31 14.14
N LEU A 135 1.21 13.26 13.08
CA LEU A 135 0.07 12.34 13.02
C LEU A 135 0.51 10.92 12.65
N PHE A 136 1.45 10.78 11.71
CA PHE A 136 1.97 9.48 11.34
C PHE A 136 2.80 8.83 12.45
N ASP A 137 3.56 9.60 13.22
CA ASP A 137 4.38 9.09 14.33
C ASP A 137 3.53 8.52 15.47
N ARG A 138 2.28 8.98 15.61
CA ARG A 138 1.31 8.43 16.58
C ARG A 138 0.87 7.01 16.23
N VAL A 139 1.01 6.60 14.97
CA VAL A 139 0.73 5.23 14.54
C VAL A 139 2.03 4.45 14.48
N THR A 140 2.22 3.55 15.44
CA THR A 140 3.37 2.65 15.49
C THR A 140 2.94 1.22 15.21
N VAL A 141 3.87 0.41 14.73
CA VAL A 141 3.64 -1.00 14.44
C VAL A 141 4.79 -1.79 15.04
N GLU A 142 4.46 -2.72 15.92
CA GLU A 142 5.44 -3.48 16.70
C GLU A 142 5.20 -4.98 16.52
N ARG A 143 6.27 -5.78 16.54
CA ARG A 143 6.13 -7.24 16.57
C ARG A 143 5.66 -7.69 17.94
N THR A 144 4.77 -8.68 17.97
CA THR A 144 4.30 -9.29 19.22
C THR A 144 5.37 -10.15 19.90
N ASP A 145 6.27 -10.73 19.10
CA ASP A 145 7.45 -11.48 19.54
C ASP A 145 8.68 -10.96 18.76
N ALA A 146 9.59 -10.30 19.46
CA ALA A 146 10.77 -9.70 18.85
C ALA A 146 11.86 -10.74 18.48
N ASP A 147 11.80 -11.95 19.02
CA ASP A 147 12.83 -12.96 18.80
C ASP A 147 12.50 -13.87 17.60
N LYS A 148 11.27 -13.80 17.07
CA LYS A 148 10.81 -14.60 15.94
C LYS A 148 10.57 -13.76 14.69
N PRO A 149 10.93 -14.27 13.49
CA PRO A 149 10.61 -13.57 12.26
C PRO A 149 9.09 -13.63 12.03
N ALA A 150 8.48 -12.50 11.67
CA ALA A 150 7.05 -12.44 11.40
C ALA A 150 6.67 -13.31 10.18
N ARG A 151 5.53 -13.98 10.27
CA ARG A 151 4.95 -14.87 9.24
C ARG A 151 3.47 -14.63 8.99
N ALA A 152 2.81 -13.88 9.86
CA ALA A 152 1.41 -13.51 9.73
C ALA A 152 1.16 -12.09 10.26
N PHE A 153 -0.02 -11.54 9.95
CA PHE A 153 -0.40 -10.22 10.46
C PHE A 153 -0.61 -10.22 11.98
N SER A 154 -0.99 -11.36 12.55
CA SER A 154 -1.10 -11.58 14.01
C SER A 154 0.21 -11.43 14.76
N ASP A 155 1.35 -11.47 14.05
CA ASP A 155 2.66 -11.24 14.65
C ASP A 155 2.96 -9.74 14.81
N TYR A 156 2.02 -8.88 14.42
CA TYR A 156 2.10 -7.43 14.55
C TYR A 156 0.99 -6.89 15.44
N ARG A 157 1.31 -5.82 16.16
CA ARG A 157 0.37 -4.97 16.87
C ARG A 157 0.43 -3.57 16.28
N VAL A 158 -0.71 -3.09 15.79
CA VAL A 158 -0.86 -1.71 15.33
C VAL A 158 -1.32 -0.87 16.52
N LEU A 159 -0.55 0.16 16.84
CA LEU A 159 -0.75 1.02 17.98
C LEU A 159 -1.10 2.44 17.51
N PHE A 160 -1.90 3.13 18.31
CA PHE A 160 -2.13 4.56 18.25
C PHE A 160 -1.85 5.15 19.63
N ASP A 161 -0.92 6.10 19.74
CA ASP A 161 -0.44 6.65 21.02
C ASP A 161 -0.04 5.57 22.03
N ALA A 162 0.73 4.58 21.57
CA ALA A 162 1.20 3.42 22.34
C ALA A 162 0.11 2.48 22.90
N GLN A 163 -1.16 2.63 22.48
CA GLN A 163 -2.26 1.72 22.82
C GLN A 163 -2.77 0.99 21.57
N PRO A 164 -3.34 -0.22 21.68
CA PRO A 164 -3.95 -0.89 20.54
C PRO A 164 -4.93 0.03 19.81
N ILE A 165 -4.76 0.18 18.49
CA ILE A 165 -5.58 1.13 17.72
C ILE A 165 -7.09 0.86 17.86
N SER A 166 -7.47 -0.41 18.05
CA SER A 166 -8.84 -0.86 18.31
C SER A 166 -9.48 -0.23 19.55
N GLU A 167 -8.69 0.17 20.55
CA GLU A 167 -9.18 0.88 21.73
C GLU A 167 -9.45 2.36 21.44
N SER A 168 -8.77 2.93 20.45
CA SER A 168 -8.99 4.30 20.01
C SER A 168 -10.10 4.42 18.99
N VAL A 169 -10.21 3.49 18.04
CA VAL A 169 -11.21 3.52 16.98
C VAL A 169 -11.49 2.10 16.49
N SER A 170 -12.77 1.74 16.38
CA SER A 170 -13.18 0.47 15.78
C SER A 170 -13.10 0.53 14.25
N THR A 171 -13.02 -0.62 13.58
CA THR A 171 -13.13 -0.69 12.12
C THR A 171 -14.46 -0.05 11.66
N GLY A 172 -14.37 0.85 10.67
CA GLY A 172 -15.47 1.68 10.18
C GLY A 172 -15.80 2.90 11.06
N GLY A 173 -15.14 3.04 12.21
CA GLY A 173 -15.38 4.09 13.19
C GLY A 173 -14.53 5.35 12.96
N SER A 174 -14.85 6.38 13.74
CA SER A 174 -14.07 7.61 13.84
C SER A 174 -13.97 8.10 15.29
N LYS A 175 -12.89 8.81 15.59
CA LYS A 175 -12.64 9.45 16.89
C LYS A 175 -12.08 10.84 16.64
N SER A 176 -12.74 11.86 17.19
CA SER A 176 -12.19 13.21 17.23
C SER A 176 -10.94 13.23 18.13
N LEU A 177 -9.86 13.76 17.59
CA LEU A 177 -8.62 14.07 18.29
C LEU A 177 -8.59 15.56 18.63
N GLU A 178 -7.59 15.96 19.41
CA GLU A 178 -7.33 17.37 19.67
C GLU A 178 -6.96 18.13 18.38
N ASN A 179 -7.14 19.45 18.42
CA ASN A 179 -6.76 20.38 17.35
C ASN A 179 -7.49 20.16 16.01
N GLY A 180 -8.77 19.78 16.02
CA GLY A 180 -9.58 19.70 14.78
C GLY A 180 -9.12 18.62 13.81
N VAL A 181 -8.63 17.49 14.34
CA VAL A 181 -8.29 16.30 13.55
C VAL A 181 -9.21 15.16 13.96
N THR A 182 -9.76 14.43 13.00
CA THR A 182 -10.52 13.21 13.25
C THR A 182 -9.74 12.01 12.75
N LEU A 183 -9.48 11.06 13.65
CA LEU A 183 -8.95 9.74 13.32
C LEU A 183 -10.08 8.86 12.79
N MET A 184 -9.85 8.16 11.69
CA MET A 184 -10.77 7.17 11.14
C MET A 184 -10.01 5.90 10.81
N CYS A 185 -10.66 4.76 11.00
CA CYS A 185 -10.12 3.44 10.65
C CYS A 185 -11.17 2.74 9.78
N ARG A 186 -10.79 2.33 8.57
CA ARG A 186 -11.71 1.67 7.62
C ARG A 186 -11.50 0.16 7.49
N LEU A 187 -10.30 -0.32 7.81
CA LEU A 187 -9.91 -1.72 7.88
C LEU A 187 -9.29 -1.98 9.25
#